data_AF-A0A0N0GGF1-F1
#
_entry.id   AF-A0A0N0GGF1-F1
#
_cell.length_a   1.000
_cell.length_b   1.000
_cell.length_c   1.000
_cell.angle_alpha   90.00
_cell.angle_beta   90.00
_cell.angle_gamma   90.00
#
_symmetry.space_group_name_H-M   'P 1'
#
loop_
_entity.id
_entity.type
_entity.pdbx_description
1 polymer ?
#
loop_
_entity_poly.entity_id
_entity_poly.type
_entity_poly.pdbx_seq_one_letter_code
_entity_poly.pdbx_strand_id
1 'polypeptide(L)'
;MKRERDWCLQERLQNLIMNDIVQEAFLRDLNPFRSRMPCFFHKQESEHVQPTAIDSKSKSHSNERVAFIQACWHKDIVDQSRKGFIAEMANQGYAESDIDIFEVGGAFEIPLHAKLLANTGRYAGIVGAALVVDGGIYRHEFVAQSVVSALMQVQLETEVPVFSVVLTPHHFHAGEEHQKFFFDHFSHKGEEAAKTCADTLNKVRSLRRLEAQHKAAC
;
A
#
# COMPACT_ATOMS: atom_id res chain seq x y z
N MET A 1 -24.51 22.24 15.76
CA MET A 1 -25.61 21.24 15.67
C MET A 1 -26.36 21.12 14.33
N LYS A 2 -26.50 22.15 13.46
CA LYS A 2 -27.08 21.95 12.10
C LYS A 2 -26.05 21.96 10.96
N ARG A 3 -24.84 22.50 11.18
CA ARG A 3 -23.73 22.55 10.21
C ARG A 3 -22.80 21.31 10.23
N GLU A 4 -22.82 20.51 11.29
CA GLU A 4 -21.95 19.33 11.45
C GLU A 4 -22.50 18.05 10.79
N ARG A 5 -23.81 17.99 10.48
CA ARG A 5 -24.40 16.86 9.73
C ARG A 5 -24.25 16.98 8.22
N ASP A 6 -24.00 18.20 7.73
CA ASP A 6 -23.82 18.45 6.30
C ASP A 6 -22.45 17.95 5.82
N TRP A 7 -21.39 18.05 6.65
CA TRP A 7 -20.03 17.59 6.31
C TRP A 7 -19.93 16.07 6.07
N CYS A 8 -20.54 15.25 6.93
CA CYS A 8 -20.52 13.79 6.78
C CYS A 8 -21.36 13.30 5.58
N LEU A 9 -22.39 14.06 5.18
CA LEU A 9 -23.18 13.78 3.98
C LEU A 9 -22.46 14.20 2.70
N GLN A 10 -21.64 15.26 2.76
CA GLN A 10 -20.87 15.78 1.62
C GLN A 10 -19.71 14.86 1.23
N GLU A 11 -19.04 14.21 2.20
CA GLU A 11 -18.04 13.16 1.94
C GLU A 11 -18.67 11.85 1.43
N ARG A 12 -19.86 11.47 1.93
CA ARG A 12 -20.59 10.30 1.39
C ARG A 12 -21.07 10.52 -0.04
N LEU A 13 -21.44 11.75 -0.41
CA LEU A 13 -21.80 12.12 -1.77
C LEU A 13 -20.58 12.22 -2.70
N GLN A 14 -19.44 12.73 -2.22
CA GLN A 14 -18.19 12.72 -3.00
C GLN A 14 -17.67 11.30 -3.24
N ASN A 15 -17.77 10.38 -2.26
CA ASN A 15 -17.35 8.98 -2.45
C ASN A 15 -18.33 8.13 -3.29
N LEU A 16 -19.61 8.52 -3.39
CA LEU A 16 -20.52 7.92 -4.38
C LEU A 16 -20.25 8.45 -5.80
N ILE A 17 -19.97 9.75 -5.95
CA ILE A 17 -19.75 10.38 -7.25
C ILE A 17 -18.36 10.05 -7.83
N MET A 18 -17.35 9.76 -6.99
CA MET A 18 -16.02 9.39 -7.48
C MET A 18 -15.95 7.94 -8.02
N ASN A 19 -16.89 7.06 -7.64
CA ASN A 19 -16.96 5.70 -8.19
C ASN A 19 -17.74 5.63 -9.52
N ASP A 20 -18.61 6.61 -9.82
CA ASP A 20 -19.35 6.64 -11.10
C ASP A 20 -18.65 7.47 -12.19
N ILE A 21 -17.81 8.46 -11.85
CA ILE A 21 -17.15 9.31 -12.87
C ILE A 21 -15.99 8.60 -13.58
N VAL A 22 -15.33 7.63 -12.94
CA VAL A 22 -14.25 6.87 -13.59
C VAL A 22 -14.81 5.88 -14.63
N GLN A 23 -16.11 5.55 -14.59
CA GLN A 23 -16.75 4.68 -15.59
C GLN A 23 -17.42 5.41 -16.76
N GLU A 24 -17.79 6.69 -16.64
CA GLU A 24 -18.44 7.41 -17.76
C GLU A 24 -17.50 8.21 -18.68
N ALA A 25 -16.26 8.46 -18.30
CA ALA A 25 -15.34 9.30 -19.10
C ALA A 25 -14.62 8.58 -20.27
N PHE A 26 -14.81 7.26 -20.46
CA PHE A 26 -14.18 6.48 -21.54
C PHE A 26 -15.09 6.26 -22.77
N LEU A 27 -16.30 6.82 -22.77
CA LEU A 27 -17.31 6.57 -23.82
C LEU A 27 -17.81 7.83 -24.53
N ARG A 28 -16.97 8.86 -24.71
CA ARG A 28 -17.30 10.00 -25.59
C ARG A 28 -16.12 10.38 -26.47
N ASP A 29 -16.39 10.37 -27.77
CA ASP A 29 -15.63 10.90 -28.89
C ASP A 29 -14.42 10.13 -29.43
N LEU A 30 -14.70 9.08 -30.21
CA LEU A 30 -14.12 8.95 -31.55
C LEU A 30 -15.13 8.26 -32.48
N ASN A 31 -15.71 9.01 -33.44
CA ASN A 31 -15.78 8.67 -34.88
C ASN A 31 -16.94 9.40 -35.60
N PRO A 32 -16.69 10.47 -36.39
CA PRO A 32 -17.70 11.13 -37.19
C PRO A 32 -17.56 10.76 -38.68
N PHE A 33 -17.68 9.50 -39.09
CA PHE A 33 -17.85 9.17 -40.51
C PHE A 33 -18.63 7.85 -40.67
N ARG A 34 -19.95 7.97 -40.84
CA ARG A 34 -20.83 6.85 -41.19
C ARG A 34 -21.47 7.13 -42.54
N SER A 35 -20.87 6.64 -43.62
CA SER A 35 -21.56 6.51 -44.91
C SER A 35 -21.21 5.19 -45.61
N ARG A 36 -22.25 4.36 -45.71
CA ARG A 36 -22.58 3.36 -46.75
C ARG A 36 -21.70 2.09 -46.95
N MET A 37 -22.41 0.95 -46.88
CA MET A 37 -22.18 -0.39 -47.52
C MET A 37 -21.40 -1.44 -46.69
N PRO A 38 -21.59 -2.75 -46.96
CA PRO A 38 -22.59 -3.60 -46.32
C PRO A 38 -21.97 -4.67 -45.38
N CYS A 39 -22.81 -5.22 -44.51
CA CYS A 39 -22.51 -6.19 -43.46
C CYS A 39 -21.60 -7.36 -43.87
N PHE A 40 -20.37 -7.36 -43.37
CA PHE A 40 -19.59 -8.55 -43.04
C PHE A 40 -19.04 -8.37 -41.62
N PHE A 41 -19.89 -8.63 -40.62
CA PHE A 41 -19.47 -8.65 -39.22
C PHE A 41 -18.80 -10.00 -38.93
N HIS A 42 -17.46 -10.03 -38.99
CA HIS A 42 -16.70 -10.93 -38.13
C HIS A 42 -17.00 -10.51 -36.68
N LYS A 43 -17.63 -11.39 -35.89
CA LYS A 43 -17.69 -11.21 -34.44
C LYS A 43 -16.26 -11.29 -33.92
N GLN A 44 -15.63 -10.16 -33.63
CA GLN A 44 -14.57 -10.14 -32.63
C GLN A 44 -15.25 -10.28 -31.28
N GLU A 45 -15.17 -11.46 -30.69
CA GLU A 45 -15.42 -11.65 -29.27
C GLU A 45 -14.39 -10.80 -28.52
N SER A 46 -14.86 -9.83 -27.75
CA SER A 46 -14.06 -9.16 -26.74
C SER A 46 -13.68 -10.21 -25.69
N GLU A 47 -12.46 -10.74 -25.77
CA GLU A 47 -11.89 -11.51 -24.68
C GLU A 47 -11.87 -10.62 -23.44
N HIS A 48 -12.80 -10.87 -22.52
CA HIS A 48 -12.70 -10.43 -21.14
C HIS A 48 -11.42 -11.07 -20.58
N VAL A 49 -10.31 -10.34 -20.60
CA VAL A 49 -9.07 -10.73 -19.94
C VAL A 49 -9.34 -10.69 -18.44
N GLN A 50 -9.75 -11.82 -17.88
CA GLN A 50 -9.83 -12.02 -16.43
C GLN A 50 -8.39 -11.93 -15.89
N PRO A 51 -8.16 -11.20 -14.78
CA PRO A 51 -6.85 -11.19 -14.14
C PRO A 51 -6.39 -12.63 -13.93
N THR A 52 -5.22 -12.99 -14.46
CA THR A 52 -4.65 -14.33 -14.24
C THR A 52 -4.35 -14.46 -12.75
N ALA A 53 -5.26 -15.10 -12.01
CA ALA A 53 -5.10 -15.27 -10.58
C ALA A 53 -3.86 -16.11 -10.32
N ILE A 54 -2.83 -15.51 -9.72
CA ILE A 54 -1.74 -16.26 -9.13
C ILE A 54 -2.37 -17.10 -8.00
N ASP A 55 -2.50 -18.42 -8.21
CA ASP A 55 -3.11 -19.32 -7.22
C ASP A 55 -2.26 -19.31 -5.94
N SER A 56 -2.76 -18.61 -4.91
CA SER A 56 -2.09 -18.41 -3.63
C SER A 56 -2.43 -19.48 -2.59
N LYS A 57 -3.09 -20.59 -2.97
CA LYS A 57 -3.53 -21.64 -2.02
C LYS A 57 -2.41 -22.27 -1.18
N SER A 58 -1.14 -22.08 -1.53
CA SER A 58 0.02 -22.47 -0.73
C SER A 58 0.31 -21.42 0.37
N LYS A 59 -0.31 -21.55 1.55
CA LYS A 59 0.01 -20.76 2.76
C LYS A 59 1.31 -21.18 3.49
N SER A 60 2.28 -21.75 2.78
CA SER A 60 3.54 -22.24 3.36
C SER A 60 4.58 -21.11 3.41
N HIS A 61 4.72 -20.43 4.55
CA HIS A 61 5.64 -19.31 4.78
C HIS A 61 6.92 -19.66 5.55
N SER A 62 7.24 -20.95 5.69
CA SER A 62 8.34 -21.42 6.56
C SER A 62 9.63 -20.61 6.30
N ASN A 63 9.98 -19.73 7.24
CA ASN A 63 11.17 -18.86 7.30
C ASN A 63 11.12 -17.51 6.56
N GLU A 64 9.97 -17.01 6.12
CA GLU A 64 9.89 -15.63 5.60
C GLU A 64 9.84 -14.61 6.72
N ARG A 65 10.84 -13.72 6.76
CA ARG A 65 10.91 -12.63 7.75
C ARG A 65 10.52 -11.30 7.12
N VAL A 66 9.91 -10.44 7.93
CA VAL A 66 9.54 -9.07 7.54
C VAL A 66 10.32 -8.08 8.41
N ALA A 67 10.86 -7.04 7.80
CA ALA A 67 11.42 -5.91 8.53
C ALA A 67 10.37 -4.80 8.65
N PHE A 68 10.11 -4.32 9.86
CA PHE A 68 9.24 -3.18 10.13
C PHE A 68 10.07 -2.01 10.64
N ILE A 69 10.22 -0.98 9.82
CA ILE A 69 11.01 0.22 10.10
C ILE A 69 10.06 1.33 10.52
N GLN A 70 10.21 1.88 11.72
CA GLN A 70 9.36 2.93 12.25
C GLN A 70 10.14 4.20 12.60
N ALA A 71 9.60 5.35 12.22
CA ALA A 71 10.12 6.64 12.65
C ALA A 71 9.75 6.93 14.12
N CYS A 72 10.66 7.61 14.84
CA CYS A 72 10.43 8.01 16.23
C CYS A 72 9.64 9.32 16.38
N TRP A 73 9.43 10.09 15.32
CA TRP A 73 8.53 11.25 15.36
C TRP A 73 7.07 10.78 15.45
N HIS A 74 6.30 11.39 16.37
CA HIS A 74 4.93 10.97 16.73
C HIS A 74 4.83 9.49 17.11
N LYS A 75 5.81 9.02 17.90
CA LYS A 75 5.99 7.60 18.24
C LYS A 75 4.75 6.95 18.85
N ASP A 76 4.01 7.67 19.68
CA ASP A 76 2.79 7.18 20.33
C ASP A 76 1.72 6.73 19.33
N ILE A 77 1.59 7.47 18.22
CA ILE A 77 0.71 7.17 17.10
C ILE A 77 1.33 6.11 16.17
N VAL A 78 2.61 6.27 15.80
CA VAL A 78 3.31 5.33 14.90
C VAL A 78 3.38 3.92 15.52
N ASP A 79 3.56 3.81 16.83
CA ASP A 79 3.55 2.52 17.54
C ASP A 79 2.21 1.77 17.39
N GLN A 80 1.10 2.47 17.12
CA GLN A 80 -0.19 1.80 16.88
C GLN A 80 -0.20 1.05 15.55
N SER A 81 0.43 1.58 14.50
CA SER A 81 0.52 0.84 13.24
C SER A 81 1.39 -0.41 13.38
N ARG A 82 2.48 -0.34 14.15
CA ARG A 82 3.25 -1.54 14.49
C ARG A 82 2.40 -2.58 15.22
N LYS A 83 1.62 -2.18 16.24
CA LYS A 83 0.75 -3.10 16.99
C LYS A 83 -0.32 -3.73 16.10
N GLY A 84 -1.02 -2.92 15.31
CA GLY A 84 -2.02 -3.41 14.35
C GLY A 84 -1.42 -4.35 13.31
N PHE A 85 -0.22 -4.03 12.83
CA PHE A 85 0.52 -4.87 11.90
C PHE A 85 0.87 -6.23 12.49
N ILE A 86 1.48 -6.28 13.68
CA ILE A 86 1.85 -7.54 14.35
C ILE A 86 0.62 -8.39 14.64
N ALA A 87 -0.46 -7.77 15.16
CA ALA A 87 -1.69 -8.48 15.47
C ALA A 87 -2.32 -9.12 14.22
N GLU A 88 -2.35 -8.40 13.10
CA GLU A 88 -2.91 -8.93 11.87
C GLU A 88 -1.97 -9.94 11.18
N MET A 89 -0.65 -9.74 11.24
CA MET A 89 0.31 -10.75 10.75
C MET A 89 0.15 -12.09 11.50
N ALA A 90 -0.16 -12.06 12.79
CA ALA A 90 -0.52 -13.26 13.54
C ALA A 90 -1.78 -13.94 13.00
N ASN A 91 -2.82 -13.17 12.63
CA ASN A 91 -4.02 -13.70 11.96
C ASN A 91 -3.69 -14.31 10.58
N GLN A 92 -2.67 -13.79 9.90
CA GLN A 92 -2.16 -14.32 8.62
C GLN A 92 -1.25 -15.55 8.79
N GLY A 93 -0.92 -15.94 10.03
CA GLY A 93 -0.14 -17.14 10.34
C GLY A 93 1.37 -16.92 10.52
N TYR A 94 1.82 -15.67 10.66
CA TYR A 94 3.20 -15.35 11.00
C TYR A 94 3.39 -15.30 12.53
N ALA A 95 4.54 -15.75 13.02
CA ALA A 95 4.92 -15.55 14.40
C ALA A 95 5.47 -14.14 14.61
N GLU A 96 5.39 -13.62 15.84
CA GLU A 96 6.03 -12.34 16.17
C GLU A 96 7.55 -12.36 15.91
N SER A 97 8.20 -13.52 16.09
CA SER A 97 9.61 -13.73 15.76
C SER A 97 9.96 -13.62 14.27
N ASP A 98 8.96 -13.67 13.39
CA ASP A 98 9.14 -13.46 11.95
C ASP A 98 9.21 -11.97 11.60
N ILE A 99 8.94 -11.07 12.55
CA ILE A 99 8.89 -9.63 12.34
C ILE A 99 10.00 -8.94 13.14
N ASP A 100 10.99 -8.39 12.45
CA ASP A 100 12.04 -7.58 13.07
C ASP A 100 11.64 -6.10 13.08
N ILE A 101 11.76 -5.44 14.24
CA ILE A 101 11.43 -4.03 14.40
C ILE A 101 12.72 -3.18 14.41
N PHE A 102 12.73 -2.12 13.61
CA PHE A 102 13.82 -1.15 13.52
C PHE A 102 13.28 0.25 13.77
N GLU A 103 13.91 1.01 14.66
CA GLU A 103 13.57 2.41 14.90
C GLU A 103 14.56 3.34 14.19
N VAL A 104 14.05 4.42 13.60
CA VAL A 104 14.85 5.45 12.92
C VAL A 104 14.43 6.84 13.38
N GLY A 105 15.31 7.83 13.21
CA GLY A 105 15.08 9.21 13.64
C GLY A 105 13.77 9.78 13.10
N GLY A 106 13.61 9.85 11.79
CA GLY A 106 12.40 10.32 11.12
C GLY A 106 12.08 9.54 9.86
N ALA A 107 11.06 9.99 9.13
CA ALA A 107 10.62 9.34 7.90
C ALA A 107 11.71 9.31 6.81
N PHE A 108 12.59 10.31 6.81
CA PHE A 108 13.63 10.50 5.78
C PHE A 108 14.73 9.43 5.84
N GLU A 109 14.93 8.80 7.00
CA GLU A 109 15.91 7.73 7.18
C GLU A 109 15.39 6.34 6.76
N ILE A 110 14.07 6.20 6.58
CA ILE A 110 13.41 4.91 6.26
C ILE A 110 13.92 4.32 4.93
N PRO A 111 13.98 5.07 3.80
CA PRO A 111 14.35 4.46 2.52
C PRO A 111 15.76 3.87 2.50
N LEU A 112 16.74 4.54 3.13
CA LEU A 112 18.10 4.00 3.22
C LEU A 112 18.14 2.72 4.06
N HIS A 113 17.46 2.70 5.21
CA HIS A 113 17.35 1.49 6.03
C HIS A 113 16.66 0.36 5.27
N ALA A 114 15.58 0.64 4.55
CA ALA A 114 14.88 -0.34 3.73
C ALA A 114 15.82 -0.95 2.67
N LYS A 115 16.59 -0.12 1.96
CA LYS A 115 17.56 -0.59 0.96
C LYS A 115 18.63 -1.49 1.56
N LEU A 116 19.21 -1.07 2.70
CA LEU A 116 20.25 -1.85 3.36
C LEU A 116 19.71 -3.19 3.88
N LEU A 117 18.50 -3.20 4.44
CA LEU A 117 17.84 -4.42 4.92
C LEU A 117 17.47 -5.36 3.77
N ALA A 118 16.93 -4.83 2.66
CA ALA A 118 16.61 -5.63 1.47
C ALA A 118 17.86 -6.33 0.91
N ASN A 119 18.96 -5.60 0.81
CA ASN A 119 20.24 -6.12 0.31
C ASN A 119 20.89 -7.19 1.21
N THR A 120 20.42 -7.36 2.46
CA THR A 120 20.88 -8.49 3.28
C THR A 120 20.37 -9.84 2.80
N GLY A 121 19.30 -9.86 1.99
CA GLY A 121 18.62 -11.08 1.55
C GLY A 121 17.86 -11.81 2.67
N ARG A 122 17.79 -11.25 3.89
CA ARG A 122 17.15 -11.87 5.07
C ARG A 122 15.64 -11.66 5.14
N TYR A 123 15.12 -10.67 4.40
CA TYR A 123 13.73 -10.24 4.50
C TYR A 123 12.98 -10.48 3.21
N ALA A 124 11.80 -11.10 3.32
CA ALA A 124 10.89 -11.32 2.22
C ALA A 124 10.12 -10.04 1.87
N GLY A 125 9.93 -9.15 2.83
CA GLY A 125 9.29 -7.84 2.65
C GLY A 125 9.70 -6.84 3.72
N ILE A 126 9.48 -5.56 3.43
CA ILE A 126 9.85 -4.45 4.33
C ILE A 126 8.68 -3.48 4.44
N VAL A 127 8.40 -3.00 5.64
CA VAL A 127 7.37 -2.00 5.92
C VAL A 127 8.03 -0.76 6.48
N GLY A 128 7.73 0.40 5.93
CA GLY A 128 8.14 1.71 6.47
C GLY A 128 6.96 2.44 7.09
N ALA A 129 7.02 2.82 8.35
CA ALA A 129 5.95 3.50 9.08
C ALA A 129 6.41 4.86 9.62
N ALA A 130 5.64 5.91 9.32
CA ALA A 130 5.86 7.25 9.86
C ALA A 130 4.59 8.09 9.79
N LEU A 131 4.52 9.09 10.65
CA LEU A 131 3.54 10.17 10.56
C LEU A 131 4.29 11.47 10.24
N VAL A 132 4.02 12.03 9.06
CA VAL A 132 4.63 13.29 8.61
C VAL A 132 3.54 14.35 8.58
N VAL A 133 3.57 15.24 9.57
CA VAL A 133 2.52 16.26 9.79
C VAL A 133 2.95 17.64 9.32
N ASP A 134 1.98 18.49 9.03
CA ASP A 134 2.21 19.92 8.86
C ASP A 134 2.50 20.58 10.21
N GLY A 135 3.71 21.11 10.37
CA GLY A 135 4.10 21.90 11.53
C GLY A 135 3.77 23.39 11.40
N GLY A 136 3.20 23.84 10.28
CA GLY A 136 2.83 25.23 10.01
C GLY A 136 4.00 26.15 9.62
N ILE A 137 5.25 25.67 9.72
CA ILE A 137 6.47 26.43 9.40
C ILE A 137 7.15 25.90 8.13
N TYR A 138 7.16 24.58 7.92
CA TYR A 138 7.88 23.92 6.84
C TYR A 138 6.95 23.07 5.98
N ARG A 139 7.33 22.89 4.71
CA ARG A 139 6.61 22.07 3.74
C ARG A 139 6.93 20.59 3.93
N HIS A 140 6.13 19.94 4.75
CA HIS A 140 6.20 18.52 5.09
C HIS A 140 5.93 17.61 3.87
N GLU A 141 5.23 18.11 2.85
CA GLU A 141 4.91 17.39 1.61
C GLU A 141 6.16 16.99 0.82
N PHE A 142 7.22 17.80 0.87
CA PHE A 142 8.48 17.45 0.20
C PHE A 142 9.14 16.24 0.84
N VAL A 143 9.10 16.13 2.17
CA VAL A 143 9.64 14.98 2.91
C VAL A 143 8.82 13.74 2.58
N ALA A 144 7.49 13.86 2.68
CA ALA A 144 6.55 12.79 2.37
C ALA A 144 6.75 12.20 0.97
N GLN A 145 6.71 13.06 -0.05
CA GLN A 145 6.84 12.66 -1.44
C GLN A 145 8.21 12.02 -1.70
N SER A 146 9.29 12.62 -1.17
CA SER A 146 10.64 12.08 -1.33
C SER A 146 10.76 10.68 -0.73
N VAL A 147 10.19 10.46 0.47
CA VAL A 147 10.23 9.15 1.13
C VAL A 147 9.44 8.11 0.35
N VAL A 148 8.20 8.42 -0.05
CA VAL A 148 7.37 7.46 -0.80
C VAL A 148 8.00 7.12 -2.16
N SER A 149 8.52 8.11 -2.89
CA SER A 149 9.24 7.88 -4.15
C SER A 149 10.49 7.04 -3.95
N ALA A 150 11.25 7.28 -2.88
CA ALA A 150 12.45 6.49 -2.58
C ALA A 150 12.10 5.04 -2.18
N LEU A 151 11.04 4.80 -1.42
CA LEU A 151 10.58 3.43 -1.09
C LEU A 151 10.16 2.65 -2.35
N MET A 152 9.50 3.33 -3.30
CA MET A 152 9.19 2.75 -4.61
C MET A 152 10.47 2.40 -5.38
N GLN A 153 11.45 3.29 -5.39
CA GLN A 153 12.74 3.01 -6.02
C GLN A 153 13.45 1.80 -5.37
N VAL A 154 13.45 1.72 -4.03
CA VAL A 154 14.09 0.63 -3.30
C VAL A 154 13.50 -0.73 -3.68
N GLN A 155 12.17 -0.87 -3.71
CA GLN A 155 11.57 -2.17 -4.06
C GLN A 155 11.88 -2.58 -5.50
N LEU A 156 11.91 -1.64 -6.44
CA LEU A 156 12.19 -1.91 -7.85
C LEU A 156 13.66 -2.28 -8.08
N GLU A 157 14.59 -1.66 -7.35
CA GLU A 157 16.02 -1.95 -7.44
C GLU A 157 16.42 -3.26 -6.76
N THR A 158 15.77 -3.60 -5.64
CA THR A 158 16.15 -4.74 -4.81
C THR A 158 15.28 -5.97 -5.05
N GLU A 159 14.19 -5.82 -5.79
CA GLU A 159 13.14 -6.85 -5.99
C GLU A 159 12.56 -7.39 -4.67
N VAL A 160 12.68 -6.65 -3.57
CA VAL A 160 12.04 -6.94 -2.28
C VAL A 160 10.84 -6.01 -2.14
N PRO A 161 9.61 -6.53 -1.95
CA PRO A 161 8.44 -5.71 -1.71
C PRO A 161 8.62 -4.74 -0.52
N VAL A 162 8.34 -3.45 -0.76
CA VAL A 162 8.37 -2.41 0.26
C VAL A 162 6.99 -1.78 0.40
N PHE A 163 6.44 -1.79 1.60
CA PHE A 163 5.11 -1.26 1.94
C PHE A 163 5.25 0.05 2.70
N SER A 164 4.38 1.02 2.37
CA SER A 164 4.37 2.32 3.02
C SER A 164 3.19 2.47 3.96
N VAL A 165 3.49 2.74 5.23
CA VAL A 165 2.62 3.34 6.24
C VAL A 165 3.20 4.72 6.62
N VAL A 166 3.77 5.43 5.63
CA VAL A 166 4.20 6.82 5.76
C VAL A 166 3.00 7.70 5.40
N LEU A 167 2.30 8.18 6.42
CA LEU A 167 1.02 8.88 6.27
C LEU A 167 1.18 10.37 6.51
N THR A 168 0.53 11.15 5.63
CA THR A 168 0.60 12.62 5.61
C THR A 168 -0.80 13.21 5.61
N PRO A 169 -1.40 13.43 6.79
CA PRO A 169 -2.74 14.01 6.87
C PRO A 169 -2.74 15.43 6.33
N HIS A 170 -3.80 15.80 5.60
CA HIS A 170 -4.00 17.19 5.14
C HIS A 170 -4.12 18.17 6.30
N HIS A 171 -4.68 17.73 7.43
CA HIS A 171 -4.86 18.54 8.62
C HIS A 171 -4.47 17.74 9.87
N PHE A 172 -3.44 18.22 10.57
CA PHE A 172 -3.05 17.71 11.87
C PHE A 172 -2.87 18.88 12.82
N HIS A 173 -3.72 18.94 13.85
CA HIS A 173 -3.55 19.85 14.97
C HIS A 173 -3.14 19.02 16.17
N ALA A 174 -2.15 19.46 16.94
CA ALA A 174 -1.67 18.73 18.12
C ALA A 174 -2.65 18.74 19.32
N GLY A 175 -3.95 18.89 19.07
CA GLY A 175 -5.01 18.79 20.07
C GLY A 175 -5.48 17.36 20.28
N GLU A 176 -6.13 17.11 21.42
CA GLU A 176 -6.57 15.77 21.86
C GLU A 176 -7.43 15.03 20.83
N GLU A 177 -8.31 15.75 20.11
CA GLU A 177 -9.23 15.15 19.14
C GLU A 177 -8.47 14.47 17.98
N HIS A 178 -7.55 15.20 17.35
CA HIS A 178 -6.75 14.67 16.25
C HIS A 178 -5.79 13.60 16.76
N GLN A 179 -5.17 13.80 17.93
CA GLN A 179 -4.28 12.81 18.50
C GLN A 179 -4.99 11.47 18.72
N LYS A 180 -6.20 11.50 19.31
CA LYS A 180 -7.02 10.29 19.50
C LYS A 180 -7.43 9.66 18.16
N PHE A 181 -7.89 10.47 17.21
CA PHE A 181 -8.28 9.96 15.90
C PHE A 181 -7.12 9.25 15.20
N PHE A 182 -5.94 9.89 15.11
CA PHE A 182 -4.79 9.29 14.44
C PHE A 182 -4.22 8.10 15.20
N PHE A 183 -4.28 8.10 16.53
CA PHE A 183 -3.93 6.95 17.35
C PHE A 183 -4.78 5.72 16.98
N ASP A 184 -6.11 5.86 16.97
CA ASP A 184 -7.03 4.78 16.62
C ASP A 184 -6.88 4.37 15.14
N HIS A 185 -6.72 5.34 14.25
CA HIS A 185 -6.62 5.12 12.81
C HIS A 185 -5.30 4.45 12.39
N PHE A 186 -4.18 4.74 13.05
CA PHE A 186 -2.89 4.10 12.74
C PHE A 186 -2.91 2.59 13.00
N SER A 187 -3.65 2.12 14.00
CA SER A 187 -3.84 0.68 14.22
C SER A 187 -4.46 0.01 12.99
N HIS A 188 -5.51 0.62 12.42
CA HIS A 188 -6.17 0.11 11.21
C HIS A 188 -5.24 0.14 9.99
N LYS A 189 -4.41 1.19 9.87
CA LYS A 189 -3.42 1.29 8.79
C LYS A 189 -2.31 0.24 8.91
N GLY A 190 -1.96 -0.14 10.14
CA GLY A 190 -1.11 -1.30 10.41
C GLY A 190 -1.73 -2.62 9.95
N GLU A 191 -3.01 -2.83 10.26
CA GLU A 191 -3.78 -4.02 9.82
C GLU A 191 -3.87 -4.12 8.29
N GLU A 192 -4.22 -3.03 7.61
CA GLU A 192 -4.24 -2.97 6.15
C GLU A 192 -2.87 -3.33 5.55
N ALA A 193 -1.79 -2.77 6.10
CA ALA A 193 -0.44 -3.06 5.65
C ALA A 193 -0.05 -4.54 5.85
N ALA A 194 -0.47 -5.17 6.95
CA ALA A 194 -0.23 -6.60 7.20
C ALA A 194 -0.94 -7.48 6.18
N LYS A 195 -2.22 -7.20 5.89
CA LYS A 195 -3.00 -7.94 4.87
C LYS A 195 -2.34 -7.85 3.50
N THR A 196 -1.98 -6.62 3.09
CA THR A 196 -1.30 -6.39 1.81
C THR A 196 0.08 -7.03 1.78
N CYS A 197 0.83 -6.98 2.89
CA CYS A 197 2.14 -7.62 3.01
C CYS A 197 2.03 -9.13 2.81
N ALA A 198 1.21 -9.82 3.61
CA ALA A 198 1.05 -11.27 3.54
C ALA A 198 0.58 -11.76 2.15
N ASP A 199 -0.39 -11.06 1.55
CA ASP A 199 -0.88 -11.37 0.21
C ASP A 199 0.20 -11.19 -0.87
N THR A 200 0.93 -10.07 -0.82
CA THR A 200 2.00 -9.78 -1.78
C THR A 200 3.14 -10.78 -1.67
N LEU A 201 3.56 -11.14 -0.44
CA LEU A 201 4.60 -12.15 -0.23
C LEU A 201 4.21 -13.50 -0.83
N ASN A 202 2.97 -13.92 -0.66
CA ASN A 202 2.45 -15.13 -1.29
C ASN A 202 2.50 -15.06 -2.81
N LYS A 203 2.05 -13.95 -3.40
CA LYS A 203 2.03 -13.77 -4.86
C LYS A 203 3.44 -13.73 -5.46
N VAL A 204 4.35 -12.98 -4.85
CA VAL A 204 5.75 -12.89 -5.27
C VAL A 204 6.44 -14.25 -5.16
N ARG A 205 6.19 -15.02 -4.10
CA ARG A 205 6.72 -16.39 -3.97
C ARG A 205 6.23 -17.28 -5.11
N SER A 206 4.94 -17.21 -5.44
CA SER A 206 4.37 -17.97 -6.55
C SER A 206 4.99 -17.59 -7.89
N LEU A 207 5.20 -16.29 -8.17
CA LEU A 207 5.88 -15.84 -9.39
C LEU A 207 7.30 -16.39 -9.49
N ARG A 208 8.10 -16.28 -8.41
CA ARG A 208 9.46 -16.81 -8.38
C ARG A 208 9.52 -18.33 -8.57
N ARG A 209 8.54 -19.07 -8.04
CA ARG A 209 8.43 -20.53 -8.25
C ARG A 209 8.15 -20.88 -9.70
N LEU A 210 7.22 -20.15 -10.35
CA LEU A 210 6.90 -20.35 -11.77
C LEU A 210 8.11 -20.07 -12.66
N GLU A 211 8.85 -18.99 -12.39
CA GLU A 211 10.09 -18.69 -13.11
C GLU A 211 11.15 -19.78 -12.95
N ALA A 212 11.32 -20.32 -11.73
CA ALA A 212 12.25 -21.40 -11.47
C ALA A 212 11.87 -22.70 -12.19
N GLN A 213 10.57 -23.04 -12.20
CA GLN A 213 10.05 -24.21 -12.93
C GLN A 213 10.25 -24.07 -14.44
N HIS A 214 9.98 -22.89 -15.00
CA HIS A 214 10.20 -22.61 -16.42
C HIS A 214 11.68 -22.73 -16.79
N LYS A 215 12.59 -22.18 -15.97
CA LYS A 215 14.04 -22.32 -16.17
C LYS A 215 14.54 -23.76 -16.07
N ALA A 216 13.92 -24.60 -15.24
CA ALA A 216 14.29 -26.00 -15.10
C ALA A 216 13.77 -26.91 -16.23
N ALA A 217 12.74 -26.46 -16.96
CA ALA A 217 12.13 -27.21 -18.06
C ALA A 217 12.79 -26.94 -19.45
N CYS A 218 13.56 -25.86 -19.57
CA CYS A 218 14.38 -25.53 -20.74
C CYS A 218 15.79 -26.11 -20.63
#